data_AF-A0AAU4QLY2-F1
#
_entry.id   AF-A0AAU4QLY2-F1
#
_cell.length_a   1.000
_cell.length_b   1.000
_cell.length_c   1.000
_cell.angle_alpha   90.00
_cell.angle_beta   90.00
_cell.angle_gamma   90.00
#
_symmetry.space_group_name_H-M   'P 1'
#
loop_
_entity.id
_entity.type
_entity.pdbx_description
1 polymer ?
#
loop_
_entity_poly.entity_id
_entity_poly.type
_entity_poly.pdbx_seq_one_letter_code
_entity_poly.pdbx_strand_id
1 'polypeptide(L)'
;MEGTPTRVRGYVVCVALGALFCLHTLPSTRTPWWAPALLAVLYAGGARLSGSFYPVLLAGAFLLPPSAAALVAVPGALIASVAGRPHLLRRVWRAAQLVIAVWVAARVHWALGEHDAVQASDFPYALAPAGAAVLAFCLVLTALDGGILTLADRVPARRAWRGLFLRSLAPIAVHGLAGLMMAVLWRSPYGPVAALLVLLPMCVSWWMFAQYHRERAAHQATIRALVQAVDIKDGYTRGHSERVGQASMMIARELGMADERVEVLRFAGILHDVGKLGVPTRLLRKDGPLTPEERRIIELHPEYGHEMVRGISFLGEARAAVLHHHERLDGSGYPYGLMGSQIPEPARVVAVADAFDAMTSNRSYSRARPVPVALRELEKCAGSQFDPRMVTALVSAVGRHGWHPAVTADEASGRPPRPPVASAPGAHR
;
A
#
# COMPACT_ATOMS: atom_id res chain seq x y z
N MET A 1 24.44 19.24 -5.47
CA MET A 1 25.11 17.91 -5.53
C MET A 1 25.10 17.19 -4.17
N GLU A 2 24.24 17.60 -3.24
CA GLU A 2 24.20 17.13 -1.86
C GLU A 2 23.07 16.12 -1.64
N GLY A 3 23.34 15.06 -0.88
CA GLY A 3 22.32 14.15 -0.36
C GLY A 3 22.66 12.65 -0.43
N THR A 4 23.63 12.23 -1.26
CA THR A 4 24.02 10.80 -1.33
C THR A 4 25.33 10.56 -0.58
N PRO A 5 25.37 9.70 0.46
CA PRO A 5 26.60 9.41 1.19
C PRO A 5 27.73 8.91 0.29
N THR A 6 28.97 9.32 0.54
CA THR A 6 30.15 8.91 -0.25
C THR A 6 30.31 7.39 -0.30
N ARG A 7 29.95 6.69 0.80
CA ARG A 7 29.95 5.22 0.88
C ARG A 7 28.99 4.58 -0.13
N VAL A 8 27.80 5.16 -0.32
CA VAL A 8 26.82 4.70 -1.31
C VAL A 8 27.35 4.90 -2.73
N ARG A 9 27.98 6.05 -3.01
CA ARG A 9 28.61 6.29 -4.32
C ARG A 9 29.73 5.28 -4.60
N GLY A 10 30.59 5.03 -3.62
CA GLY A 10 31.66 4.03 -3.72
C GLY A 10 31.11 2.64 -4.01
N TYR A 11 30.05 2.23 -3.29
CA TYR A 11 29.38 0.96 -3.53
C TYR A 11 28.79 0.84 -4.95
N VAL A 12 28.10 1.87 -5.43
CA VAL A 12 27.57 1.91 -6.81
C VAL A 12 28.69 1.77 -7.84
N VAL A 13 29.83 2.44 -7.63
CA VAL A 13 31.00 2.33 -8.52
C VAL A 13 31.58 0.91 -8.50
N CYS A 14 31.76 0.30 -7.33
CA CYS A 14 32.24 -1.09 -7.23
C CYS A 14 31.33 -2.06 -7.98
N VAL A 15 30.01 -1.92 -7.84
CA VAL A 15 29.04 -2.75 -8.54
C VAL A 15 29.05 -2.46 -10.04
N ALA A 16 29.22 -1.21 -10.47
CA ALA A 16 29.37 -0.86 -11.89
C ALA A 16 30.64 -1.47 -12.51
N LEU A 17 31.76 -1.50 -11.79
CA LEU A 17 32.99 -2.17 -12.25
C LEU A 17 32.79 -3.69 -12.36
N GLY A 18 32.11 -4.32 -11.39
CA GLY A 18 31.73 -5.73 -11.48
C GLY A 18 30.82 -6.03 -12.69
N ALA A 19 29.91 -5.12 -13.01
CA ALA A 19 29.05 -5.23 -14.19
C ALA A 19 29.86 -5.14 -15.49
N LEU A 20 30.84 -4.22 -15.58
CA LEU A 20 31.75 -4.14 -16.73
C LEU A 20 32.58 -5.41 -16.91
N PHE A 21 33.04 -6.02 -15.81
CA PHE A 21 33.74 -7.30 -15.84
C PHE A 21 32.86 -8.42 -16.42
N CYS A 22 31.58 -8.49 -16.06
CA CYS A 22 30.63 -9.46 -16.62
C CYS A 22 30.47 -9.36 -18.14
N LEU A 23 30.67 -8.15 -18.69
CA LEU A 23 30.57 -7.85 -20.12
C LEU A 23 31.92 -8.00 -20.87
N HIS A 24 33.03 -8.23 -20.18
CA HIS A 24 34.37 -8.22 -20.78
C HIS A 24 34.57 -9.34 -21.82
N THR A 25 33.95 -10.50 -21.62
CA THR A 25 34.03 -11.65 -22.54
C THR A 25 33.06 -11.57 -23.73
N LEU A 26 32.34 -10.46 -23.90
CA LEU A 26 31.41 -10.26 -25.01
C LEU A 26 32.07 -10.33 -26.41
N PRO A 27 33.28 -9.78 -26.66
CA PRO A 27 33.91 -9.84 -27.98
C PRO A 27 34.28 -11.26 -28.44
N SER A 28 34.40 -12.22 -27.51
CA SER A 28 34.76 -13.60 -27.82
C SER A 28 33.55 -14.53 -27.97
N THR A 29 32.33 -14.06 -27.69
CA THR A 29 31.12 -14.88 -27.86
C THR A 29 30.69 -14.97 -29.32
N ARG A 30 30.62 -16.18 -29.87
CA ARG A 30 30.04 -16.45 -31.19
C ARG A 30 28.51 -16.51 -31.09
N THR A 31 27.87 -15.36 -30.90
CA THR A 31 26.40 -15.25 -30.84
C THR A 31 25.88 -14.36 -31.95
N PRO A 32 24.78 -14.74 -32.63
CA PRO A 32 24.15 -13.86 -33.59
C PRO A 32 23.54 -12.64 -32.87
N TRP A 33 23.97 -11.44 -33.23
CA TRP A 33 23.62 -10.19 -32.51
C TRP A 33 22.15 -9.80 -32.58
N TRP A 34 21.38 -10.34 -33.53
CA TRP A 34 19.96 -10.04 -33.65
C TRP A 34 19.17 -10.49 -32.41
N ALA A 35 19.56 -11.61 -31.77
CA ALA A 35 18.85 -12.16 -30.61
C ALA A 35 19.00 -11.30 -29.34
N PRO A 36 20.23 -10.96 -28.87
CA PRO A 36 20.39 -10.05 -27.75
C PRO A 36 19.85 -8.65 -28.06
N ALA A 37 19.95 -8.16 -29.31
CA ALA A 37 19.37 -6.88 -29.70
C ALA A 37 17.84 -6.87 -29.58
N LEU A 38 17.15 -7.90 -30.08
CA LEU A 38 15.70 -8.02 -29.98
C LEU A 38 15.23 -8.14 -28.52
N LEU A 39 15.90 -8.98 -27.72
CA LEU A 39 15.60 -9.08 -26.29
C LEU A 39 15.84 -7.74 -25.57
N ALA A 40 16.88 -6.99 -25.94
CA ALA A 40 17.15 -5.68 -25.34
C ALA A 40 16.04 -4.67 -25.68
N VAL A 41 15.50 -4.70 -26.90
CA VAL A 41 14.35 -3.87 -27.32
C VAL A 41 13.09 -4.25 -26.56
N LEU A 42 12.78 -5.55 -26.45
CA LEU A 42 11.62 -6.04 -25.69
C LEU A 42 11.73 -5.66 -24.21
N TYR A 43 12.92 -5.82 -23.62
CA TYR A 43 13.18 -5.40 -22.25
C TYR A 43 13.04 -3.89 -22.08
N ALA A 44 13.58 -3.09 -23.01
CA ALA A 44 13.46 -1.64 -22.98
C ALA A 44 12.00 -1.14 -23.04
N GLY A 45 11.18 -1.77 -23.88
CA GLY A 45 9.73 -1.50 -23.94
C GLY A 45 9.03 -1.88 -22.63
N GLY A 46 9.29 -3.10 -22.13
CA GLY A 46 8.75 -3.58 -20.87
C GLY A 46 9.19 -2.75 -19.66
N ALA A 47 10.44 -2.28 -19.62
CA ALA A 47 11.01 -1.47 -18.55
C ALA A 47 10.44 -0.04 -18.48
N ARG A 48 9.91 0.47 -19.59
CA ARG A 48 9.16 1.75 -19.65
C ARG A 48 7.74 1.60 -19.13
N LEU A 49 7.11 0.46 -19.42
CA LEU A 49 5.80 0.13 -18.90
C LEU A 49 5.91 -0.15 -17.39
N SER A 50 6.75 -1.11 -17.01
CA SER A 50 6.93 -1.64 -15.66
C SER A 50 8.34 -1.42 -15.12
N GLY A 51 8.44 -1.01 -13.85
CA GLY A 51 9.72 -0.88 -13.16
C GLY A 51 10.49 -2.21 -12.98
N SER A 52 9.84 -3.37 -13.11
CA SER A 52 10.46 -4.68 -12.81
C SER A 52 10.03 -5.76 -13.81
N PHE A 53 10.47 -5.63 -15.07
CA PHE A 53 10.13 -6.55 -16.16
C PHE A 53 11.25 -7.60 -16.40
N TYR A 54 11.35 -8.61 -15.52
CA TYR A 54 12.43 -9.62 -15.56
C TYR A 54 12.30 -10.81 -16.52
N PRO A 55 11.15 -11.19 -17.10
CA PRO A 55 11.02 -12.41 -17.92
C PRO A 55 11.89 -12.39 -19.17
N VAL A 56 12.04 -11.23 -19.80
CA VAL A 56 12.92 -11.07 -20.97
C VAL A 56 14.39 -11.25 -20.58
N LEU A 57 14.78 -10.78 -19.40
CA LEU A 57 16.15 -10.96 -18.90
C LEU A 57 16.43 -12.41 -18.52
N LEU A 58 15.49 -13.09 -17.88
CA LEU A 58 15.60 -14.50 -17.51
C LEU A 58 15.54 -15.40 -18.76
N ALA A 59 14.71 -15.09 -19.75
CA ALA A 59 14.73 -15.74 -21.06
C ALA A 59 16.10 -15.57 -21.75
N GLY A 60 16.67 -14.36 -21.70
CA GLY A 60 18.04 -14.11 -22.16
C GLY A 60 19.08 -14.97 -21.43
N ALA A 61 18.95 -15.13 -20.11
CA ALA A 61 19.83 -15.98 -19.31
C ALA A 61 19.74 -17.47 -19.68
N PHE A 62 18.58 -17.94 -20.15
CA PHE A 62 18.39 -19.32 -20.60
C PHE A 62 18.83 -19.55 -22.05
N LEU A 63 18.72 -18.53 -22.91
CA LEU A 63 18.95 -18.64 -24.36
C LEU A 63 20.37 -18.27 -24.81
N LEU A 64 21.04 -17.38 -24.07
CA LEU A 64 22.28 -16.74 -24.50
C LEU A 64 23.45 -17.09 -23.58
N PRO A 65 24.70 -17.02 -24.09
CA PRO A 65 25.88 -17.02 -23.25
C PRO A 65 25.86 -15.89 -22.21
N PRO A 66 26.50 -16.07 -21.05
CA PRO A 66 26.38 -15.17 -19.91
C PRO A 66 26.59 -13.68 -20.21
N SER A 67 27.63 -13.32 -20.96
CA SER A 67 27.89 -11.91 -21.30
C SER A 67 26.89 -11.33 -22.28
N ALA A 68 26.42 -12.11 -23.25
CA ALA A 68 25.40 -11.69 -24.20
C ALA A 68 24.02 -11.52 -23.51
N ALA A 69 23.69 -12.42 -22.58
CA ALA A 69 22.50 -12.29 -21.73
C ALA A 69 22.57 -11.02 -20.87
N ALA A 70 23.71 -10.77 -20.22
CA ALA A 70 23.90 -9.61 -19.36
C ALA A 70 23.76 -8.27 -20.10
N LEU A 71 24.16 -8.22 -21.38
CA LEU A 71 24.03 -7.04 -22.23
C LEU A 71 22.56 -6.60 -22.43
N VAL A 72 21.62 -7.56 -22.45
CA VAL A 72 20.17 -7.30 -22.63
C VAL A 72 19.63 -6.29 -21.62
N ALA A 73 20.16 -6.29 -20.39
CA ALA A 73 19.73 -5.40 -19.32
C ALA A 73 20.08 -3.92 -19.54
N VAL A 74 21.15 -3.64 -20.28
CA VAL A 74 21.78 -2.31 -20.30
C VAL A 74 20.88 -1.24 -20.90
N PRO A 75 20.34 -1.39 -22.13
CA PRO A 75 19.58 -0.31 -22.76
C PRO A 75 18.31 0.03 -21.97
N GLY A 76 17.55 -0.98 -21.55
CA GLY A 76 16.32 -0.80 -20.79
C GLY A 76 16.56 -0.17 -19.41
N ALA A 77 17.62 -0.57 -18.71
CA ALA A 77 17.92 -0.05 -17.38
C ALA A 77 18.36 1.43 -17.40
N LEU A 78 19.06 1.86 -18.46
CA LEU A 78 19.52 3.25 -18.62
C LEU A 78 18.40 4.22 -19.03
N ILE A 79 17.41 3.75 -19.78
CA ILE A 79 16.27 4.59 -20.22
C ILE A 79 15.09 4.56 -19.26
N ALA A 80 15.04 3.59 -18.34
CA ALA A 80 13.91 3.44 -17.43
C ALA A 80 13.72 4.67 -16.54
N SER A 81 12.46 4.94 -16.19
CA SER A 81 12.12 6.01 -15.26
C SER A 81 12.66 5.67 -13.87
N VAL A 82 13.23 6.69 -13.21
CA VAL A 82 13.81 6.55 -11.88
C VAL A 82 13.28 7.66 -11.00
N ALA A 83 12.65 7.28 -9.89
CA ALA A 83 12.17 8.21 -8.89
C ALA A 83 13.34 8.84 -8.11
N GLY A 84 13.30 10.16 -7.96
CA GLY A 84 14.25 10.93 -7.16
C GLY A 84 15.59 11.23 -7.82
N ARG A 85 16.21 12.33 -7.41
CA ARG A 85 17.56 12.72 -7.79
C ARG A 85 18.60 12.01 -6.88
N PRO A 86 19.85 11.79 -7.32
CA PRO A 86 20.39 12.01 -8.67
C PRO A 86 20.02 10.87 -9.63
N HIS A 87 19.47 11.23 -10.80
CA HIS A 87 18.94 10.24 -11.76
C HIS A 87 20.03 9.36 -12.39
N LEU A 88 21.18 9.93 -12.75
CA LEU A 88 22.27 9.20 -13.40
C LEU A 88 22.81 8.07 -12.51
N LEU A 89 23.13 8.37 -11.25
CA LEU A 89 23.66 7.39 -10.30
C LEU A 89 22.71 6.20 -10.12
N ARG A 90 21.41 6.48 -10.01
CA ARG A 90 20.39 5.45 -9.82
C ARG A 90 20.15 4.62 -11.10
N ARG A 91 20.25 5.22 -12.29
CA ARG A 91 20.23 4.49 -13.57
C ARG A 91 21.43 3.58 -13.72
N VAL A 92 22.63 4.07 -13.40
CA VAL A 92 23.87 3.28 -13.39
C VAL A 92 23.79 2.14 -12.39
N TRP A 93 23.32 2.41 -11.16
CA TRP A 93 23.08 1.39 -10.15
C TRP A 93 22.16 0.28 -10.66
N ARG A 94 20.99 0.65 -11.21
CA ARG A 94 20.02 -0.30 -11.73
C ARG A 94 20.60 -1.13 -12.88
N ALA A 95 21.31 -0.50 -13.81
CA ALA A 95 21.97 -1.20 -14.91
C ALA A 95 23.01 -2.20 -14.38
N ALA A 96 23.89 -1.76 -13.48
CA ALA A 96 24.95 -2.60 -12.94
C ALA A 96 24.41 -3.82 -12.17
N GLN A 97 23.41 -3.58 -11.31
CA GLN A 97 22.76 -4.63 -10.54
C GLN A 97 22.12 -5.70 -11.44
N LEU A 98 21.42 -5.27 -12.50
CA LEU A 98 20.77 -6.20 -13.43
C LEU A 98 21.78 -6.96 -14.31
N VAL A 99 22.83 -6.30 -14.79
CA VAL A 99 23.90 -6.95 -15.56
C VAL A 99 24.52 -8.09 -14.75
N ILE A 100 24.88 -7.86 -13.49
CA ILE A 100 25.46 -8.90 -12.63
C ILE A 100 24.45 -10.01 -12.37
N ALA A 101 23.20 -9.65 -12.03
CA ALA A 101 22.17 -10.65 -11.72
C ALA A 101 21.89 -11.57 -12.91
N VAL A 102 21.74 -11.02 -14.13
CA VAL A 102 21.53 -11.81 -15.35
C VAL A 102 22.74 -12.65 -15.69
N TRP A 103 23.95 -12.09 -15.56
CA TRP A 103 25.18 -12.84 -15.83
C TRP A 103 25.33 -14.05 -14.91
N VAL A 104 25.12 -13.86 -13.59
CA VAL A 104 25.18 -14.95 -12.61
C VAL A 104 24.10 -15.99 -12.87
N ALA A 105 22.87 -15.57 -13.16
CA ALA A 105 21.78 -16.49 -13.51
C ALA A 105 22.12 -17.33 -14.74
N ALA A 106 22.64 -16.71 -15.79
CA ALA A 106 23.06 -17.38 -17.01
C ALA A 106 24.24 -18.35 -16.75
N ARG A 107 25.21 -17.97 -15.91
CA ARG A 107 26.32 -18.86 -15.52
C ARG A 107 25.83 -20.09 -14.77
N VAL A 108 24.92 -19.92 -13.81
CA VAL A 108 24.34 -21.03 -13.05
C VAL A 108 23.53 -21.95 -13.97
N HIS A 109 22.72 -21.38 -14.85
CA HIS A 109 21.98 -22.15 -15.85
C HIS A 109 22.90 -22.98 -16.74
N TRP A 110 23.95 -22.37 -17.30
CA TRP A 110 24.93 -23.04 -18.16
C TRP A 110 25.77 -24.09 -17.44
N ALA A 111 26.04 -23.91 -16.14
CA ALA A 111 26.82 -24.87 -15.36
C ALA A 111 26.01 -26.11 -14.96
N LEU A 112 24.70 -25.96 -14.78
CA LEU A 112 23.80 -27.03 -14.34
C LEU A 112 23.03 -27.69 -15.49
N GLY A 113 22.83 -26.99 -16.60
CA GLY A 113 22.26 -27.56 -17.81
C GLY A 113 23.30 -28.35 -18.58
N GLU A 114 23.12 -29.67 -18.69
CA GLU A 114 23.58 -30.36 -19.89
C GLU A 114 23.05 -29.56 -21.07
N HIS A 115 23.94 -29.14 -21.97
CA HIS A 115 23.89 -27.87 -22.74
C HIS A 115 22.62 -27.60 -23.57
N ASP A 116 21.67 -28.54 -23.62
CA ASP A 116 20.46 -28.50 -24.42
C ASP A 116 19.16 -28.85 -23.67
N ALA A 117 19.11 -29.06 -22.34
CA ALA A 117 17.84 -29.48 -21.70
C ALA A 117 16.65 -28.51 -21.94
N VAL A 118 16.89 -27.19 -21.87
CA VAL A 118 15.90 -26.18 -22.27
C VAL A 118 15.77 -26.08 -23.80
N GLN A 119 16.83 -26.34 -24.56
CA GLN A 119 16.82 -26.30 -26.03
C GLN A 119 16.03 -27.47 -26.64
N ALA A 120 16.06 -28.63 -26.01
CA ALA A 120 15.37 -29.86 -26.37
C ALA A 120 13.95 -29.95 -25.77
N SER A 121 13.55 -28.97 -24.96
CA SER A 121 12.28 -28.98 -24.22
C SER A 121 12.13 -30.24 -23.34
N ASP A 122 13.22 -30.70 -22.74
CA ASP A 122 13.25 -31.94 -21.97
C ASP A 122 12.77 -31.69 -20.53
N PHE A 123 11.45 -31.76 -20.35
CA PHE A 123 10.80 -31.63 -19.06
C PHE A 123 10.65 -33.00 -18.39
N PRO A 124 10.98 -33.14 -17.09
CA PRO A 124 11.15 -32.07 -16.09
C PRO A 124 12.58 -31.55 -15.91
N TYR A 125 13.58 -32.10 -16.62
CA TYR A 125 15.01 -31.81 -16.39
C TYR A 125 15.37 -30.34 -16.61
N ALA A 126 14.69 -29.65 -17.52
CA ALA A 126 14.82 -28.20 -17.74
C ALA A 126 14.44 -27.33 -16.52
N LEU A 127 13.62 -27.83 -15.58
CA LEU A 127 13.13 -27.04 -14.44
C LEU A 127 14.20 -26.80 -13.37
N ALA A 128 15.10 -27.76 -13.14
CA ALA A 128 16.10 -27.63 -12.08
C ALA A 128 17.17 -26.57 -12.40
N PRO A 129 17.80 -26.54 -13.59
CA PRO A 129 18.73 -25.47 -13.99
C PRO A 129 18.04 -24.11 -14.05
N ALA A 130 16.80 -24.03 -14.54
CA ALA A 130 16.04 -22.79 -14.60
C ALA A 130 15.70 -22.27 -13.19
N GLY A 131 15.24 -23.15 -12.29
CA GLY A 131 14.98 -22.83 -10.90
C GLY A 131 16.23 -22.34 -10.16
N ALA A 132 17.36 -23.01 -10.35
CA ALA A 132 18.65 -22.60 -9.76
C ALA A 132 19.11 -21.23 -10.27
N ALA A 133 18.94 -20.95 -11.56
CA ALA A 133 19.26 -19.65 -12.14
C ALA A 133 18.35 -18.52 -11.61
N VAL A 134 17.06 -18.78 -11.43
CA VAL A 134 16.10 -17.84 -10.81
C VAL A 134 16.45 -17.56 -9.35
N LEU A 135 16.84 -18.59 -8.59
CA LEU A 135 17.33 -18.43 -7.21
C LEU A 135 18.60 -17.58 -7.18
N ALA A 136 19.56 -17.86 -8.06
CA ALA A 136 20.79 -17.10 -8.17
C ALA A 136 20.54 -15.63 -8.54
N PHE A 137 19.64 -15.36 -9.48
CA PHE A 137 19.18 -14.03 -9.84
C PHE A 137 18.62 -13.29 -8.62
N CYS A 138 17.72 -13.94 -7.87
CA CYS A 138 17.09 -13.37 -6.67
C CYS A 138 18.13 -13.09 -5.56
N LEU A 139 19.07 -14.02 -5.33
CA LEU A 139 20.13 -13.86 -4.34
C LEU A 139 21.04 -12.67 -4.67
N VAL A 140 21.43 -12.49 -5.93
CA VAL A 140 22.25 -11.34 -6.35
C VAL A 140 21.49 -10.03 -6.12
N LEU A 141 20.23 -9.94 -6.56
CA LEU A 141 19.45 -8.71 -6.37
C LEU A 141 19.31 -8.36 -4.89
N THR A 142 18.95 -9.35 -4.07
CA THR A 142 18.73 -9.15 -2.62
C THR A 142 20.02 -8.85 -1.86
N ALA A 143 21.16 -9.43 -2.27
CA ALA A 143 22.47 -9.10 -1.74
C ALA A 143 22.85 -7.64 -2.03
N LEU A 144 22.66 -7.21 -3.28
CA LEU A 144 22.98 -5.84 -3.72
C LEU A 144 22.04 -4.80 -3.11
N ASP A 145 20.73 -5.08 -3.06
CA ASP A 145 19.74 -4.20 -2.46
C ASP A 145 19.90 -4.07 -0.94
N GLY A 146 20.20 -5.16 -0.24
CA GLY A 146 20.52 -5.06 1.20
C GLY A 146 21.81 -4.27 1.45
N GLY A 147 22.80 -4.40 0.55
CA GLY A 147 24.05 -3.63 0.62
C GLY A 147 23.80 -2.12 0.52
N ILE A 148 22.97 -1.68 -0.44
CA ILE A 148 22.66 -0.25 -0.57
C ILE A 148 21.82 0.25 0.61
N LEU A 149 20.89 -0.55 1.14
CA LEU A 149 20.08 -0.18 2.32
C LEU A 149 20.92 -0.02 3.59
N THR A 150 21.86 -0.91 3.85
CA THR A 150 22.76 -0.78 5.01
C THR A 150 23.62 0.49 4.94
N LEU A 151 24.10 0.85 3.74
CA LEU A 151 24.97 1.99 3.53
C LEU A 151 24.22 3.33 3.47
N ALA A 152 22.98 3.32 2.96
CA ALA A 152 22.16 4.52 2.84
C ALA A 152 21.46 4.87 4.16
N ASP A 153 20.82 3.89 4.80
CA ASP A 153 19.91 4.15 5.94
C ASP A 153 20.55 3.82 7.31
N ARG A 154 21.84 3.42 7.33
CA ARG A 154 22.58 2.96 8.53
C ARG A 154 21.85 1.88 9.34
N VAL A 155 20.97 1.13 8.69
CA VAL A 155 20.22 0.03 9.31
C VAL A 155 21.17 -1.15 9.53
N PRO A 156 21.10 -1.87 10.68
CA PRO A 156 21.92 -3.05 10.90
C PRO A 156 21.70 -4.09 9.79
N ALA A 157 22.78 -4.72 9.32
CA ALA A 157 22.78 -5.73 8.27
C ALA A 157 21.62 -6.74 8.42
N ARG A 158 21.47 -7.32 9.62
CA ARG A 158 20.42 -8.29 9.91
C ARG A 158 19.01 -7.76 9.60
N ARG A 159 18.72 -6.47 9.82
CA ARG A 159 17.42 -5.87 9.50
C ARG A 159 17.27 -5.53 8.02
N ALA A 160 18.35 -5.12 7.36
CA ALA A 160 18.33 -4.80 5.92
C ALA A 160 18.02 -6.03 5.05
N TRP A 161 18.53 -7.21 5.42
CA TRP A 161 18.28 -8.46 4.69
C TRP A 161 17.07 -9.27 5.18
N ARG A 162 16.58 -9.03 6.40
CA ARG A 162 15.48 -9.82 6.97
C ARG A 162 14.20 -9.68 6.14
N GLY A 163 13.75 -10.80 5.57
CA GLY A 163 12.54 -10.87 4.78
C GLY A 163 12.65 -10.28 3.37
N LEU A 164 13.77 -9.64 3.01
CA LEU A 164 13.98 -9.09 1.66
C LEU A 164 14.00 -10.21 0.62
N PHE A 165 14.73 -11.29 0.89
CA PHE A 165 14.79 -12.47 0.01
C PHE A 165 13.40 -13.09 -0.20
N LEU A 166 12.66 -13.36 0.88
CA LEU A 166 11.33 -13.96 0.79
C LEU A 166 10.33 -13.08 0.03
N ARG A 167 10.41 -11.75 0.20
CA ARG A 167 9.57 -10.79 -0.54
C ARG A 167 9.91 -10.75 -2.03
N SER A 168 11.19 -10.85 -2.38
CA SER A 168 11.64 -10.81 -3.77
C SER A 168 11.47 -12.14 -4.51
N LEU A 169 11.55 -13.27 -3.80
CA LEU A 169 11.53 -14.60 -4.40
C LEU A 169 10.23 -14.90 -5.14
N ALA A 170 9.06 -14.69 -4.51
CA ALA A 170 7.79 -15.06 -5.11
C ALA A 170 7.51 -14.31 -6.43
N PRO A 171 7.64 -12.96 -6.51
CA PRO A 171 7.50 -12.25 -7.77
C PRO A 171 8.53 -12.69 -8.81
N ILE A 172 9.80 -12.85 -8.43
CA ILE A 172 10.87 -13.23 -9.37
C ILE A 172 10.66 -14.65 -9.90
N ALA A 173 10.16 -15.57 -9.08
CA ALA A 173 9.84 -16.93 -9.50
C ALA A 173 8.77 -16.97 -10.59
N VAL A 174 7.69 -16.17 -10.45
CA VAL A 174 6.66 -16.03 -11.49
C VAL A 174 7.26 -15.49 -12.79
N HIS A 175 8.12 -14.48 -12.71
CA HIS A 175 8.81 -13.93 -13.88
C HIS A 175 9.82 -14.93 -14.49
N GLY A 176 10.43 -15.79 -13.66
CA GLY A 176 11.32 -16.86 -14.10
C GLY A 176 10.60 -17.95 -14.87
N LEU A 177 9.42 -18.36 -14.42
CA LEU A 177 8.56 -19.29 -15.17
C LEU A 177 8.14 -18.70 -16.52
N ALA A 178 7.72 -17.43 -16.54
CA ALA A 178 7.42 -16.72 -17.78
C ALA A 178 8.65 -16.63 -18.71
N GLY A 179 9.84 -16.36 -18.15
CA GLY A 179 11.10 -16.34 -18.89
C GLY A 179 11.47 -17.71 -19.48
N LEU A 180 11.23 -18.80 -18.73
CA LEU A 180 11.46 -20.17 -19.20
C LEU A 180 10.50 -20.53 -20.34
N MET A 181 9.22 -20.24 -20.18
CA MET A 181 8.21 -20.43 -21.22
C MET A 181 8.58 -19.63 -22.48
N MET A 182 9.02 -18.38 -22.33
CA MET A 182 9.50 -17.56 -23.44
C MET A 182 10.73 -18.18 -24.11
N ALA A 183 11.69 -18.72 -23.35
CA ALA A 183 12.88 -19.38 -23.90
C ALA A 183 12.54 -20.63 -24.72
N VAL A 184 11.64 -21.47 -24.23
CA VAL A 184 11.15 -22.66 -24.95
C VAL A 184 10.44 -22.25 -26.24
N LEU A 185 9.53 -21.27 -26.16
CA LEU A 185 8.79 -20.78 -27.32
C LEU A 185 9.67 -20.08 -28.36
N TRP A 186 10.74 -19.41 -27.93
CA TRP A 186 11.70 -18.74 -28.82
C TRP A 186 12.36 -19.70 -29.82
N ARG A 187 12.53 -20.97 -29.44
CA ARG A 187 13.14 -22.01 -30.27
C ARG A 187 12.12 -22.83 -31.06
N SER A 188 10.83 -22.57 -30.88
CA SER A 188 9.76 -23.21 -31.65
C SER A 188 9.80 -22.79 -33.14
N PRO A 189 9.06 -23.46 -34.04
CA PRO A 189 8.96 -23.07 -35.46
C PRO A 189 8.47 -21.62 -35.66
N TYR A 190 7.76 -21.07 -34.68
CA TYR A 190 7.25 -19.70 -34.68
C TYR A 190 8.32 -18.67 -34.27
N GLY A 191 9.47 -19.13 -33.76
CA GLY A 191 10.62 -18.30 -33.42
C GLY A 191 10.34 -17.23 -32.35
N PRO A 192 11.04 -16.08 -32.42
CA PRO A 192 10.89 -14.99 -31.45
C PRO A 192 9.48 -14.40 -31.36
N VAL A 193 8.66 -14.56 -32.40
CA VAL A 193 7.27 -14.05 -32.43
C VAL A 193 6.43 -14.75 -31.35
N ALA A 194 6.72 -16.01 -31.04
CA ALA A 194 6.01 -16.75 -29.99
C ALA A 194 6.23 -16.15 -28.59
N ALA A 195 7.28 -15.34 -28.38
CA ALA A 195 7.45 -14.59 -27.13
C ALA A 195 6.27 -13.63 -26.87
N LEU A 196 5.57 -13.15 -27.89
CA LEU A 196 4.39 -12.30 -27.73
C LEU A 196 3.24 -13.03 -27.01
N LEU A 197 3.13 -14.35 -27.15
CA LEU A 197 2.12 -15.15 -26.44
C LEU A 197 2.33 -15.16 -24.93
N VAL A 198 3.57 -14.94 -24.47
CA VAL A 198 3.90 -14.80 -23.05
C VAL A 198 3.84 -13.35 -22.61
N LEU A 199 4.42 -12.45 -23.41
CA LEU A 199 4.59 -11.05 -23.03
C LEU A 199 3.27 -10.26 -23.10
N LEU A 200 2.38 -10.53 -24.05
CA LEU A 200 1.12 -9.78 -24.18
C LEU A 200 0.18 -10.01 -22.97
N PRO A 201 -0.19 -11.24 -22.59
CA PRO A 201 -1.07 -11.45 -21.42
C PRO A 201 -0.44 -10.89 -20.15
N MET A 202 0.88 -11.06 -19.99
CA MET A 202 1.58 -10.54 -18.82
C MET A 202 1.62 -9.01 -18.76
N CYS A 203 1.84 -8.34 -19.89
CA CYS A 203 1.74 -6.88 -19.99
C CYS A 203 0.33 -6.39 -19.67
N VAL A 204 -0.71 -7.09 -20.14
CA VAL A 204 -2.12 -6.78 -19.82
C VAL A 204 -2.40 -6.99 -18.34
N SER A 205 -2.03 -8.14 -17.76
CA SER A 205 -2.21 -8.42 -16.33
C SER A 205 -1.46 -7.40 -15.46
N TRP A 206 -0.24 -7.04 -15.85
CA TRP A 206 0.54 -6.04 -15.15
C TRP A 206 -0.09 -4.64 -15.24
N TRP A 207 -0.52 -4.23 -16.44
CA TRP A 207 -1.23 -2.97 -16.64
C TRP A 207 -2.53 -2.91 -15.83
N MET A 208 -3.31 -4.00 -15.82
CA MET A 208 -4.52 -4.15 -15.01
C MET A 208 -4.22 -4.02 -13.51
N PHE A 209 -3.18 -4.71 -13.02
CA PHE A 209 -2.78 -4.64 -11.62
C PHE A 209 -2.29 -3.24 -11.22
N ALA A 210 -1.46 -2.62 -12.06
CA ALA A 210 -1.00 -1.25 -11.87
C ALA A 210 -2.16 -0.25 -11.89
N GLN A 211 -3.14 -0.45 -12.77
CA GLN A 211 -4.34 0.38 -12.85
C GLN A 211 -5.20 0.25 -11.60
N TYR A 212 -5.46 -0.98 -11.16
CA TYR A 212 -6.20 -1.26 -9.93
C TYR A 212 -5.54 -0.64 -8.70
N HIS A 213 -4.21 -0.73 -8.59
CA HIS A 213 -3.49 -0.09 -7.49
C HIS A 213 -3.53 1.44 -7.54
N ARG A 214 -3.43 2.04 -8.75
CA ARG A 214 -3.54 3.50 -8.92
C ARG A 214 -4.93 3.99 -8.53
N GLU A 215 -5.97 3.28 -8.94
CA GLU A 215 -7.35 3.60 -8.59
C GLU A 215 -7.57 3.51 -7.07
N ARG A 216 -7.11 2.43 -6.43
CA ARG A 216 -7.23 2.26 -4.97
C ARG A 216 -6.46 3.32 -4.19
N ALA A 217 -5.27 3.71 -4.65
CA ALA A 217 -4.49 4.79 -4.06
C ALA A 217 -5.17 6.16 -4.24
N ALA A 218 -5.74 6.42 -5.41
CA ALA A 218 -6.50 7.64 -5.67
C ALA A 218 -7.75 7.73 -4.78
N HIS A 219 -8.51 6.62 -4.63
CA HIS A 219 -9.65 6.57 -3.72
C HIS A 219 -9.24 6.87 -2.27
N GLN A 220 -8.16 6.24 -1.78
CA GLN A 220 -7.64 6.50 -0.44
C GLN A 220 -7.20 7.97 -0.27
N ALA A 221 -6.56 8.56 -1.28
CA ALA A 221 -6.14 9.95 -1.25
C ALA A 221 -7.35 10.91 -1.19
N THR A 222 -8.39 10.67 -1.98
CA THR A 222 -9.63 11.46 -1.95
C THR A 222 -10.32 11.39 -0.58
N ILE A 223 -10.43 10.20 0.01
CA ILE A 223 -11.03 10.03 1.34
C ILE A 223 -10.21 10.79 2.40
N ARG A 224 -8.88 10.63 2.39
CA ARG A 224 -8.01 11.38 3.31
C ARG A 224 -8.15 12.89 3.15
N ALA A 225 -8.27 13.38 1.91
CA ALA A 225 -8.48 14.80 1.67
C ALA A 225 -9.82 15.31 2.22
N LEU A 226 -10.91 14.53 2.07
CA LEU A 226 -12.22 14.87 2.66
C LEU A 226 -12.16 14.89 4.19
N VAL A 227 -11.56 13.88 4.81
CA VAL A 227 -11.36 13.82 6.27
C VAL A 227 -10.54 15.00 6.76
N GLN A 228 -9.43 15.31 6.09
CA GLN A 228 -8.59 16.44 6.42
C GLN A 228 -9.35 17.77 6.30
N ALA A 229 -10.22 17.91 5.31
CA ALA A 229 -11.07 19.10 5.17
C ALA A 229 -12.06 19.23 6.34
N VAL A 230 -12.67 18.13 6.78
CA VAL A 230 -13.54 18.08 7.97
C VAL A 230 -12.75 18.47 9.21
N ASP A 231 -11.58 17.86 9.44
CA ASP A 231 -10.71 18.14 10.59
C ASP A 231 -10.25 19.61 10.66
N ILE A 232 -9.98 20.23 9.50
CA ILE A 232 -9.62 21.66 9.44
C ILE A 232 -10.81 22.55 9.84
N LYS A 233 -12.01 22.19 9.38
CA LYS A 233 -13.20 22.98 9.61
C LYS A 233 -13.69 22.83 11.05
N ASP A 234 -13.90 21.60 11.46
CA ASP A 234 -14.26 21.18 12.80
C ASP A 234 -12.97 20.91 13.60
N GLY A 235 -12.37 21.96 14.16
CA GLY A 235 -11.08 21.93 14.89
C GLY A 235 -11.02 20.98 16.11
N TYR A 236 -12.10 20.24 16.33
CA TYR A 236 -12.37 19.24 17.34
C TYR A 236 -11.95 17.80 16.95
N THR A 237 -11.78 17.50 15.65
CA THR A 237 -11.87 16.11 15.13
C THR A 237 -10.55 15.45 14.74
N ARG A 238 -9.37 16.00 15.08
CA ARG A 238 -8.08 15.41 14.62
C ARG A 238 -7.95 13.93 14.99
N GLY A 239 -8.02 13.05 13.98
CA GLY A 239 -7.96 11.60 14.13
C GLY A 239 -9.23 10.92 14.68
N HIS A 240 -10.32 11.66 14.96
CA HIS A 240 -11.60 11.12 15.41
C HIS A 240 -12.20 10.18 14.36
N SER A 241 -12.33 10.66 13.13
CA SER A 241 -12.85 9.88 12.00
C SER A 241 -12.06 8.59 11.77
N GLU A 242 -10.73 8.62 11.94
CA GLU A 242 -9.88 7.42 11.85
C GLU A 242 -10.19 6.41 12.96
N ARG A 243 -10.34 6.87 14.21
CA ARG A 243 -10.68 6.01 15.36
C ARG A 243 -12.09 5.43 15.26
N VAL A 244 -13.08 6.22 14.80
CA VAL A 244 -14.43 5.70 14.52
C VAL A 244 -14.37 4.64 13.43
N GLY A 245 -13.62 4.88 12.34
CA GLY A 245 -13.35 3.87 11.32
C GLY A 245 -12.75 2.58 11.88
N GLN A 246 -11.78 2.70 12.78
CA GLN A 246 -11.16 1.54 13.44
C GLN A 246 -12.15 0.77 14.33
N ALA A 247 -12.94 1.45 15.14
CA ALA A 247 -13.95 0.82 15.98
C ALA A 247 -15.04 0.12 15.13
N SER A 248 -15.47 0.74 14.04
CA SER A 248 -16.39 0.12 13.07
C SER A 248 -15.83 -1.17 12.47
N MET A 249 -14.53 -1.21 12.15
CA MET A 249 -13.88 -2.45 11.69
C MET A 249 -13.84 -3.54 12.76
N MET A 250 -13.59 -3.17 14.01
CA MET A 250 -13.57 -4.12 15.13
C MET A 250 -14.94 -4.77 15.31
N ILE A 251 -16.01 -3.98 15.26
CA ILE A 251 -17.40 -4.47 15.28
C ILE A 251 -17.66 -5.40 14.08
N ALA A 252 -17.32 -4.97 12.86
CA ALA A 252 -17.58 -5.74 11.64
C ALA A 252 -16.89 -7.11 11.64
N ARG A 253 -15.63 -7.16 12.08
CA ARG A 253 -14.85 -8.40 12.17
C ARG A 253 -15.38 -9.34 13.24
N GLU A 254 -15.78 -8.81 14.39
CA GLU A 254 -16.40 -9.60 15.46
C GLU A 254 -17.70 -10.25 14.98
N LEU A 255 -18.47 -9.55 14.13
CA LEU A 255 -19.69 -10.06 13.53
C LEU A 255 -19.46 -11.06 12.38
N GLY A 256 -18.20 -11.39 12.06
CA GLY A 256 -17.85 -12.33 11.00
C GLY A 256 -18.13 -11.82 9.58
N MET A 257 -18.13 -10.50 9.38
CA MET A 257 -18.34 -9.91 8.05
C MET A 257 -17.13 -10.15 7.14
N ALA A 258 -17.39 -10.27 5.83
CA ALA A 258 -16.34 -10.35 4.81
C ALA A 258 -15.46 -9.09 4.78
N ASP A 259 -14.19 -9.23 4.40
CA ASP A 259 -13.20 -8.14 4.41
C ASP A 259 -13.62 -6.94 3.55
N GLU A 260 -14.32 -7.17 2.44
CA GLU A 260 -14.88 -6.11 1.60
C GLU A 260 -15.88 -5.25 2.39
N ARG A 261 -16.73 -5.88 3.20
CA ARG A 261 -17.75 -5.19 4.00
C ARG A 261 -17.16 -4.51 5.22
N VAL A 262 -16.13 -5.10 5.83
CA VAL A 262 -15.32 -4.46 6.89
C VAL A 262 -14.75 -3.13 6.38
N GLU A 263 -14.23 -3.12 5.16
CA GLU A 263 -13.66 -1.91 4.55
C GLU A 263 -14.73 -0.86 4.24
N VAL A 264 -15.93 -1.27 3.81
CA VAL A 264 -17.09 -0.38 3.66
C VAL A 264 -17.44 0.28 5.00
N LEU A 265 -17.52 -0.48 6.10
CA LEU A 265 -17.82 0.10 7.42
C LEU A 265 -16.71 0.98 7.97
N ARG A 266 -15.45 0.69 7.62
CA ARG A 266 -14.32 1.59 7.88
C ARG A 266 -14.53 2.94 7.21
N PHE A 267 -14.88 2.96 5.92
CA PHE A 267 -15.17 4.20 5.20
C PHE A 267 -16.39 4.93 5.76
N ALA A 268 -17.42 4.17 6.14
CA ALA A 268 -18.62 4.71 6.77
C ALA A 268 -18.29 5.47 8.07
N GLY A 269 -17.47 4.87 8.94
CA GLY A 269 -17.00 5.52 10.16
C GLY A 269 -16.09 6.73 9.91
N ILE A 270 -15.27 6.70 8.85
CA ILE A 270 -14.38 7.81 8.50
C ILE A 270 -15.13 9.01 7.92
N LEU A 271 -16.21 8.77 7.18
CA LEU A 271 -16.92 9.82 6.44
C LEU A 271 -18.25 10.24 7.08
N HIS A 272 -18.64 9.65 8.22
CA HIS A 272 -19.94 9.90 8.85
C HIS A 272 -20.23 11.40 9.03
N ASP A 273 -19.20 12.15 9.42
CA ASP A 273 -19.27 13.58 9.70
C ASP A 273 -18.93 14.50 8.51
N VAL A 274 -18.76 13.96 7.29
CA VAL A 274 -18.30 14.76 6.13
C VAL A 274 -19.20 15.95 5.81
N GLY A 275 -20.50 15.82 6.11
CA GLY A 275 -21.47 16.89 5.90
C GLY A 275 -21.34 18.08 6.85
N LYS A 276 -20.50 18.01 7.90
CA LYS A 276 -20.11 19.20 8.68
C LYS A 276 -19.45 20.27 7.80
N LEU A 277 -18.91 19.89 6.63
CA LEU A 277 -18.48 20.82 5.59
C LEU A 277 -19.61 21.71 5.02
N GLY A 278 -20.88 21.35 5.17
CA GLY A 278 -22.04 22.19 4.85
C GLY A 278 -22.52 23.11 5.99
N VAL A 279 -22.13 22.84 7.24
CA VAL A 279 -22.61 23.57 8.43
C VAL A 279 -21.77 24.85 8.69
N PRO A 280 -22.35 26.01 9.04
CA PRO A 280 -21.57 27.21 9.35
C PRO A 280 -20.55 27.01 10.47
N THR A 281 -19.28 27.39 10.24
CA THR A 281 -18.18 27.19 11.21
C THR A 281 -18.46 27.87 12.57
N ARG A 282 -19.17 29.00 12.57
CA ARG A 282 -19.57 29.71 13.80
C ARG A 282 -20.45 28.86 14.73
N LEU A 283 -21.23 27.93 14.18
CA LEU A 283 -22.08 27.02 14.96
C LEU A 283 -21.26 25.84 15.49
N LEU A 284 -20.37 25.27 14.66
CA LEU A 284 -19.50 24.17 15.06
C LEU A 284 -18.50 24.57 16.17
N ARG A 285 -18.07 25.83 16.17
CA ARG A 285 -17.09 26.38 17.13
C ARG A 285 -17.73 27.30 18.19
N LYS A 286 -19.05 27.20 18.40
CA LYS A 286 -19.73 28.02 19.40
C LYS A 286 -19.36 27.55 20.81
N ASP A 287 -18.94 28.49 21.65
CA ASP A 287 -18.73 28.23 23.07
C ASP A 287 -20.07 28.34 23.82
N GLY A 288 -20.57 27.21 24.34
CA GLY A 288 -21.83 27.13 25.09
C GLY A 288 -22.96 26.39 24.35
N PRO A 289 -24.18 26.36 24.93
CA PRO A 289 -25.30 25.62 24.36
C PRO A 289 -25.80 26.26 23.06
N LEU A 290 -26.26 25.39 22.15
CA LEU A 290 -26.92 25.79 20.90
C LEU A 290 -28.39 26.12 21.17
N THR A 291 -28.93 27.12 20.49
CA THR A 291 -30.39 27.33 20.46
C THR A 291 -31.07 26.21 19.66
N PRO A 292 -32.39 25.99 19.81
CA PRO A 292 -33.11 24.99 19.02
C PRO A 292 -32.93 25.17 17.50
N GLU A 293 -32.88 26.40 17.02
CA GLU A 293 -32.69 26.74 15.60
C GLU A 293 -31.26 26.41 15.15
N GLU A 294 -30.26 26.75 15.96
CA GLU A 294 -28.86 26.44 15.67
C GLU A 294 -28.61 24.93 15.66
N ARG A 295 -29.22 24.20 16.61
CA ARG A 295 -29.18 22.74 16.66
C ARG A 295 -29.76 22.13 15.39
N ARG A 296 -30.92 22.63 14.93
CA ARG A 296 -31.57 22.14 13.71
C ARG A 296 -30.70 22.28 12.48
N ILE A 297 -29.86 23.32 12.41
CA ILE A 297 -28.89 23.51 11.32
C ILE A 297 -27.76 22.48 11.39
N ILE A 298 -27.27 22.15 12.58
CA ILE A 298 -26.22 21.13 12.76
C ILE A 298 -26.76 19.73 12.44
N GLU A 299 -28.02 19.45 12.77
CA GLU A 299 -28.70 18.17 12.47
C GLU A 299 -28.89 17.91 10.98
N LEU A 300 -28.66 18.90 10.10
CA LEU A 300 -28.65 18.72 8.64
C LEU A 300 -27.36 18.09 8.08
N HIS A 301 -26.30 17.98 8.89
CA HIS A 301 -25.03 17.45 8.39
C HIS A 301 -25.11 16.00 7.85
N PRO A 302 -25.98 15.08 8.33
CA PRO A 302 -26.09 13.77 7.70
C PRO A 302 -26.61 13.86 6.26
N GLU A 303 -27.57 14.75 6.00
CA GLU A 303 -28.12 15.00 4.65
C GLU A 303 -27.08 15.66 3.73
N TYR A 304 -26.38 16.69 4.23
CA TYR A 304 -25.26 17.29 3.48
C TYR A 304 -24.17 16.27 3.20
N GLY A 305 -23.86 15.40 4.16
CA GLY A 305 -22.88 14.34 4.02
C GLY A 305 -23.28 13.37 2.93
N HIS A 306 -24.54 12.90 2.95
CA HIS A 306 -25.11 12.05 1.92
C HIS A 306 -25.01 12.68 0.53
N GLU A 307 -25.42 13.93 0.39
CA GLU A 307 -25.37 14.67 -0.87
C GLU A 307 -23.93 14.85 -1.40
N MET A 308 -22.96 15.06 -0.52
CA MET A 308 -21.54 15.14 -0.88
C MET A 308 -20.99 13.81 -1.39
N VAL A 309 -21.42 12.68 -0.82
CA VAL A 309 -20.85 11.36 -1.13
C VAL A 309 -21.65 10.54 -2.14
N ARG A 310 -22.86 10.99 -2.53
CA ARG A 310 -23.77 10.23 -3.42
C ARG A 310 -23.19 9.89 -4.80
N GLY A 311 -22.21 10.66 -5.28
CA GLY A 311 -21.53 10.40 -6.56
C GLY A 311 -20.41 9.34 -6.49
N ILE A 312 -20.00 8.92 -5.29
CA ILE A 312 -18.78 8.12 -5.10
C ILE A 312 -19.15 6.63 -5.07
N SER A 313 -19.10 5.95 -6.21
CA SER A 313 -19.63 4.58 -6.41
C SER A 313 -19.11 3.55 -5.40
N PHE A 314 -17.81 3.58 -5.09
CA PHE A 314 -17.18 2.59 -4.20
C PHE A 314 -17.65 2.65 -2.73
N LEU A 315 -18.35 3.71 -2.31
CA LEU A 315 -18.86 3.82 -0.94
C LEU A 315 -20.07 2.91 -0.69
N GLY A 316 -20.81 2.50 -1.73
CA GLY A 316 -21.94 1.56 -1.58
C GLY A 316 -22.85 1.87 -0.38
N GLU A 317 -22.99 0.90 0.52
CA GLU A 317 -23.80 1.00 1.74
C GLU A 317 -23.27 2.00 2.79
N ALA A 318 -21.99 2.40 2.73
CA ALA A 318 -21.43 3.38 3.67
C ALA A 318 -22.17 4.73 3.62
N ARG A 319 -22.75 5.08 2.46
CA ARG A 319 -23.54 6.31 2.30
C ARG A 319 -24.80 6.32 3.18
N ALA A 320 -25.37 5.14 3.44
CA ALA A 320 -26.50 5.01 4.33
C ALA A 320 -26.08 5.23 5.78
N ALA A 321 -24.85 4.84 6.16
CA ALA A 321 -24.31 5.19 7.47
C ALA A 321 -24.14 6.70 7.62
N VAL A 322 -23.57 7.38 6.61
CA VAL A 322 -23.41 8.84 6.64
C VAL A 322 -24.75 9.54 6.88
N LEU A 323 -25.83 9.07 6.26
CA LEU A 323 -27.16 9.67 6.41
C LEU A 323 -27.85 9.34 7.75
N HIS A 324 -27.66 8.14 8.29
CA HIS A 324 -28.48 7.61 9.39
C HIS A 324 -27.70 7.32 10.69
N HIS A 325 -26.43 7.69 10.81
CA HIS A 325 -25.61 7.37 11.99
C HIS A 325 -26.08 8.04 13.29
N HIS A 326 -26.98 9.04 13.20
CA HIS A 326 -27.64 9.66 14.36
C HIS A 326 -29.06 9.17 14.61
N GLU A 327 -29.54 8.19 13.84
CA GLU A 327 -30.78 7.47 14.15
C GLU A 327 -30.59 6.64 15.42
N ARG A 328 -31.65 6.52 16.22
CA ARG A 328 -31.65 5.80 17.49
C ARG A 328 -32.63 4.65 17.41
N LEU A 329 -32.32 3.50 18.01
CA LEU A 329 -33.23 2.34 17.95
C LEU A 329 -34.65 2.65 18.42
N ASP A 330 -34.79 3.54 19.41
CA ASP A 330 -36.05 4.03 19.98
C ASP A 330 -36.82 5.05 19.10
N GLY A 331 -36.28 5.45 17.95
CA GLY A 331 -36.92 6.40 17.02
C GLY A 331 -36.77 7.87 17.38
N SER A 332 -36.09 8.20 18.49
CA SER A 332 -35.83 9.59 18.90
C SER A 332 -34.61 10.22 18.22
N GLY A 333 -34.04 9.55 17.22
CA GLY A 333 -32.92 10.02 16.42
C GLY A 333 -33.33 10.91 15.26
N TYR A 334 -32.36 11.25 14.40
CA TYR A 334 -32.53 12.10 13.24
C TYR A 334 -31.66 11.58 12.08
N PRO A 335 -31.93 11.96 10.81
CA PRO A 335 -32.91 12.96 10.35
C PRO A 335 -34.35 12.47 10.16
N TYR A 336 -34.62 11.16 10.09
CA TYR A 336 -35.95 10.63 9.74
C TYR A 336 -36.67 9.90 10.88
N GLY A 337 -36.03 9.68 12.03
CA GLY A 337 -36.65 9.03 13.18
C GLY A 337 -36.89 7.54 12.94
N LEU A 338 -35.97 6.88 12.25
CA LEU A 338 -36.06 5.46 11.92
C LEU A 338 -35.98 4.61 13.20
N MET A 339 -36.74 3.52 13.26
CA MET A 339 -36.78 2.64 14.44
C MET A 339 -36.25 1.24 14.14
N GLY A 340 -35.58 0.64 15.13
CA GLY A 340 -35.24 -0.78 15.08
C GLY A 340 -34.42 -1.18 13.84
N SER A 341 -34.95 -2.12 13.06
CA SER A 341 -34.36 -2.66 11.84
C SER A 341 -34.52 -1.77 10.61
N GLN A 342 -35.28 -0.66 10.70
CA GLN A 342 -35.36 0.33 9.61
C GLN A 342 -34.05 1.08 9.47
N ILE A 343 -33.26 1.19 10.55
CA ILE A 343 -31.93 1.79 10.54
C ILE A 343 -30.96 0.84 9.83
N PRO A 344 -30.29 1.27 8.74
CA PRO A 344 -29.33 0.44 8.03
C PRO A 344 -28.25 -0.12 8.96
N GLU A 345 -27.86 -1.38 8.76
CA GLU A 345 -26.81 -2.03 9.57
C GLU A 345 -25.51 -1.22 9.65
N PRO A 346 -24.97 -0.63 8.55
CA PRO A 346 -23.82 0.24 8.61
C PRO A 346 -23.98 1.44 9.56
N ALA A 347 -25.17 2.06 9.60
CA ALA A 347 -25.46 3.18 10.47
C ALA A 347 -25.47 2.77 11.95
N ARG A 348 -26.06 1.62 12.27
CA ARG A 348 -26.08 1.06 13.63
C ARG A 348 -24.66 0.74 14.14
N VAL A 349 -23.76 0.30 13.26
CA VAL A 349 -22.34 0.10 13.60
C VAL A 349 -21.65 1.43 13.88
N VAL A 350 -21.79 2.40 12.98
CA VAL A 350 -21.14 3.72 13.11
C VAL A 350 -21.64 4.47 14.34
N ALA A 351 -22.93 4.41 14.67
CA ALA A 351 -23.49 5.04 15.86
C ALA A 351 -22.81 4.57 17.15
N VAL A 352 -22.55 3.26 17.27
CA VAL A 352 -21.84 2.68 18.43
C VAL A 352 -20.36 3.09 18.42
N ALA A 353 -19.72 3.05 17.25
CA ALA A 353 -18.31 3.42 17.10
C ALA A 353 -18.04 4.90 17.42
N ASP A 354 -18.92 5.81 16.96
CA ASP A 354 -18.84 7.25 17.23
C ASP A 354 -19.04 7.54 18.72
N ALA A 355 -20.09 6.98 19.33
CA ALA A 355 -20.33 7.15 20.77
C ALA A 355 -19.18 6.62 21.64
N PHE A 356 -18.58 5.50 21.23
CA PHE A 356 -17.40 4.96 21.89
C PHE A 356 -16.21 5.93 21.82
N ASP A 357 -15.84 6.39 20.62
CA ASP A 357 -14.72 7.32 20.47
C ASP A 357 -14.98 8.65 21.19
N ALA A 358 -16.23 9.12 21.14
CA ALA A 358 -16.68 10.32 21.83
C ALA A 358 -16.45 10.26 23.35
N MET A 359 -16.61 9.08 23.96
CA MET A 359 -16.36 8.86 25.38
C MET A 359 -14.88 8.64 25.70
N THR A 360 -14.11 7.99 24.82
CA THR A 360 -12.72 7.60 25.10
C THR A 360 -11.67 8.60 24.63
N SER A 361 -12.08 9.67 23.94
CA SER A 361 -11.18 10.70 23.43
C SER A 361 -11.25 11.99 24.25
N ASN A 362 -10.11 12.68 24.40
CA ASN A 362 -10.07 14.00 25.02
C ASN A 362 -10.75 15.02 24.10
N ARG A 363 -11.75 15.72 24.62
CA ARG A 363 -12.52 16.76 23.93
C ARG A 363 -12.34 18.08 24.68
N SER A 364 -12.45 19.24 24.01
CA SER A 364 -12.19 20.56 24.60
C SER A 364 -12.93 20.83 25.93
N TYR A 365 -14.06 20.15 26.13
CA TYR A 365 -14.94 20.30 27.29
C TYR A 365 -15.08 19.03 28.16
N SER A 366 -14.43 17.91 27.80
CA SER A 366 -14.52 16.66 28.55
C SER A 366 -13.22 15.86 28.47
N ARG A 367 -12.72 15.41 29.62
CA ARG A 367 -11.62 14.43 29.67
C ARG A 367 -12.10 13.07 29.17
N ALA A 368 -11.20 12.34 28.51
CA ALA A 368 -11.42 10.97 28.10
C ALA A 368 -11.83 10.10 29.30
N ARG A 369 -12.89 9.30 29.13
CA ARG A 369 -13.29 8.27 30.08
C ARG A 369 -12.42 7.02 29.88
N PRO A 370 -12.12 6.26 30.95
CA PRO A 370 -11.50 4.95 30.79
C PRO A 370 -12.35 4.04 29.90
N VAL A 371 -11.71 3.27 29.01
CA VAL A 371 -12.38 2.35 28.08
C VAL A 371 -13.43 1.45 28.78
N PRO A 372 -13.16 0.82 29.95
CA PRO A 372 -14.17 0.00 30.63
C PRO A 372 -15.41 0.79 31.09
N VAL A 373 -15.28 2.10 31.35
CA VAL A 373 -16.40 2.96 31.70
C VAL A 373 -17.23 3.29 30.46
N ALA A 374 -16.57 3.58 29.33
CA ALA A 374 -17.26 3.82 28.06
C ALA A 374 -18.04 2.60 27.59
N LEU A 375 -17.45 1.40 27.67
CA LEU A 375 -18.13 0.15 27.31
C LEU A 375 -19.37 -0.12 28.16
N ARG A 376 -19.27 0.04 29.49
CA ARG A 376 -20.42 -0.10 30.39
C ARG A 376 -21.54 0.89 30.10
N GLU A 377 -21.21 2.09 29.64
CA GLU A 377 -22.21 3.08 29.26
C GLU A 377 -22.93 2.69 27.96
N LEU A 378 -22.20 2.15 26.98
CA LEU A 378 -22.82 1.60 25.77
C LEU A 378 -23.78 0.44 26.09
N GLU A 379 -23.39 -0.44 27.01
CA GLU A 379 -24.24 -1.55 27.46
C GLU A 379 -25.54 -1.08 28.13
N LYS A 380 -25.50 -0.01 28.94
CA LYS A 380 -26.71 0.59 29.52
C LYS A 380 -27.65 1.19 28.47
N CYS A 381 -27.07 1.77 27.41
CA CYS A 381 -27.82 2.39 26.31
C CYS A 381 -28.22 1.40 25.21
N ALA A 382 -27.86 0.12 25.35
CA ALA A 382 -28.23 -0.93 24.42
C ALA A 382 -29.75 -1.19 24.46
N GLY A 383 -30.38 -1.28 23.29
CA GLY A 383 -31.82 -1.52 23.13
C GLY A 383 -32.67 -0.25 23.10
N SER A 384 -32.14 0.90 23.53
CA SER A 384 -32.80 2.21 23.39
C SER A 384 -32.09 3.08 22.36
N GLN A 385 -30.84 3.46 22.62
CA GLN A 385 -30.05 4.27 21.69
C GLN A 385 -29.32 3.39 20.66
N PHE A 386 -28.71 2.30 21.12
CA PHE A 386 -27.80 1.48 20.32
C PHE A 386 -28.30 0.06 20.12
N ASP A 387 -27.95 -0.53 18.97
CA ASP A 387 -28.21 -1.95 18.71
C ASP A 387 -27.39 -2.85 19.65
N PRO A 388 -28.04 -3.69 20.50
CA PRO A 388 -27.36 -4.58 21.42
C PRO A 388 -26.35 -5.52 20.73
N ARG A 389 -26.62 -5.92 19.48
CA ARG A 389 -25.72 -6.77 18.69
C ARG A 389 -24.40 -6.05 18.38
N MET A 390 -24.48 -4.76 18.05
CA MET A 390 -23.30 -3.94 17.71
C MET A 390 -22.51 -3.58 18.97
N VAL A 391 -23.19 -3.29 20.08
CA VAL A 391 -22.55 -3.05 21.38
C VAL A 391 -21.81 -4.31 21.86
N THR A 392 -22.47 -5.47 21.86
CA THR A 392 -21.86 -6.75 22.26
C THR A 392 -20.63 -7.08 21.42
N ALA A 393 -20.71 -6.81 20.11
CA ALA A 393 -19.59 -7.00 19.21
C ALA A 393 -18.40 -6.08 19.56
N LEU A 394 -18.64 -4.80 19.83
CA LEU A 394 -17.57 -3.88 20.23
C LEU A 394 -16.93 -4.31 21.56
N VAL A 395 -17.74 -4.66 22.57
CA VAL A 395 -17.27 -5.11 23.89
C VAL A 395 -16.40 -6.35 23.74
N SER A 396 -16.85 -7.34 22.96
CA SER A 396 -16.10 -8.58 22.71
C SER A 396 -14.79 -8.30 21.98
N ALA A 397 -14.80 -7.48 20.94
CA ALA A 397 -13.61 -7.15 20.16
C ALA A 397 -12.57 -6.40 21.01
N VAL A 398 -13.00 -5.41 21.80
CA VAL A 398 -12.12 -4.65 22.69
C VAL A 398 -11.61 -5.54 23.84
N GLY A 399 -12.43 -6.44 24.38
CA GLY A 399 -12.01 -7.40 25.40
C GLY A 399 -10.93 -8.37 24.92
N ARG A 400 -11.02 -8.84 23.66
CA ARG A 400 -10.05 -9.78 23.08
C ARG A 400 -8.76 -9.13 22.60
N HIS A 401 -8.83 -7.94 22.02
CA HIS A 401 -7.71 -7.32 21.31
C HIS A 401 -7.16 -6.05 21.98
N GLY A 402 -7.87 -5.53 22.99
CA GLY A 402 -7.60 -4.21 23.56
C GLY A 402 -7.97 -3.06 22.62
N TRP A 403 -8.05 -1.85 23.15
CA TRP A 403 -8.25 -0.63 22.38
C TRP A 403 -6.93 0.12 22.21
N HIS A 404 -6.40 0.12 20.98
CA HIS A 404 -5.15 0.79 20.63
C HIS A 404 -5.42 1.66 19.38
N PRO A 405 -5.81 2.92 19.55
CA PRO A 405 -6.17 3.77 18.43
C PRO A 405 -4.95 4.05 17.55
N ALA A 406 -5.03 3.70 16.27
CA ALA A 406 -4.03 4.06 15.27
C ALA A 406 -4.41 5.42 14.67
N VAL A 407 -3.66 6.47 14.98
CA VAL A 407 -3.85 7.80 14.39
C VAL A 407 -2.70 8.06 13.43
N THR A 408 -2.97 8.08 12.12
CA THR A 408 -1.93 8.33 11.10
C THR A 408 -1.42 9.78 11.15
N ALA A 409 -2.15 10.69 11.78
CA ALA A 409 -1.77 12.09 11.91
C ALA A 409 -0.63 12.38 12.91
N ASP A 410 -0.25 11.41 13.77
CA ASP A 410 0.80 11.58 14.79
C ASP A 410 2.21 11.23 14.28
N GLU A 411 2.33 10.41 13.21
CA GLU A 411 3.64 10.07 12.63
C GLU A 411 4.32 11.26 11.95
N ALA A 412 3.57 12.32 11.59
CA ALA A 412 4.11 13.51 10.94
C ALA A 412 4.65 14.58 11.92
N SER A 413 4.37 14.50 13.22
CA SER A 413 4.82 15.48 14.22
C SER A 413 5.68 14.82 15.30
N GLY A 414 6.93 14.53 14.98
CA GLY A 414 7.97 14.17 15.96
C GLY A 414 8.36 15.33 16.90
N ARG A 415 7.39 16.06 17.47
CA ARG A 415 7.63 17.12 18.43
C ARG A 415 7.15 16.66 19.81
N PRO A 416 8.05 16.52 20.80
CA PRO A 416 7.64 16.13 22.15
C PRO A 416 6.69 17.18 22.73
N PRO A 417 5.76 16.76 23.62
CA PRO A 417 4.80 17.65 24.25
C PRO A 417 5.55 18.78 24.99
N ARG A 418 5.15 20.03 24.71
CA ARG A 418 5.67 21.18 25.47
C ARG A 418 5.21 21.05 26.92
N PRO A 419 6.10 21.25 27.91
CA PRO A 419 5.70 21.25 29.30
C PRO A 419 4.72 22.42 29.57
N PRO A 420 3.80 22.26 30.55
CA PRO A 420 2.86 23.31 30.91
C PRO A 420 3.62 24.55 31.36
N VAL A 421 3.27 25.69 30.76
CA VAL A 421 3.77 27.00 31.19
C VAL A 421 3.23 27.25 32.58
N ALA A 422 4.11 27.24 33.58
CA ALA A 422 3.79 27.69 34.92
C ALA A 422 3.37 29.16 34.84
N SER A 423 2.14 29.44 35.29
CA SER A 423 1.67 30.80 35.54
C SER A 423 2.63 31.48 36.53
N ALA A 424 3.31 32.53 36.10
CA ALA A 424 4.09 33.37 36.99
C ALA A 424 3.15 34.08 37.99
N PRO A 425 3.51 34.17 39.28
CA PRO A 425 2.74 34.91 40.27
C PRO A 425 2.80 36.41 39.98
N GLY A 426 1.71 37.11 40.27
CA GLY A 426 1.57 38.54 40.05
C GLY A 426 2.67 39.37 40.69
N ALA A 427 3.04 40.46 39.99
CA ALA A 427 3.71 41.59 40.60
C ALA A 427 2.71 42.74 40.66
N HIS A 428 2.36 43.10 41.89
CA HIS A 428 1.82 44.41 42.23
C HIS A 428 2.66 45.54 41.61
N ARG A 429 2.03 46.39 40.80
CA ARG A 429 1.91 47.84 41.04
C ARG A 429 1.05 48.48 39.96
#